data_AF-W7KR84-F1
#
_entry.id   AF-W7KR84-F1
#
_cell.length_a   1.000
_cell.length_b   1.000
_cell.length_c   1.000
_cell.angle_alpha   90.00
_cell.angle_beta   90.00
_cell.angle_gamma   90.00
#
_symmetry.space_group_name_H-M   'P 1'
#
loop_
_entity.id
_entity.type
_entity.pdbx_description
1 polymer ?
#
loop_
_entity_poly.entity_id
_entity_poly.type
_entity_poly.pdbx_seq_one_letter_code
_entity_poly.pdbx_strand_id
1 'polypeptide(L)'
;MLQRMSFTISGIYYLSVLAKIKLIYIDEEVRILASGLNLGTLTESDKNQFLPLFNNVRMIEGVCHHIEHIKTYNINTKTIHVIFSEANHEHLKYIAAGMVQHRQQQEAELKSQAEEKRILEESRLRRKQEEKEQRIKEIKERNKNHLQMMLNNKRNPIGSSNNLLEIFLPKQVPQSHRLTHCFDCKRELDSHHDIKCTSCRWLLCPCGACGCTYNLMY
;
A
#
# COMPACT_ATOMS: atom_id res chain seq x y z
N MET A 1 22.44 -63.69 28.71
CA MET A 1 22.72 -63.32 27.31
C MET A 1 21.64 -62.48 26.63
N LEU A 2 20.40 -62.39 27.17
CA LEU A 2 19.29 -61.66 26.55
C LEU A 2 19.21 -60.13 26.83
N GLN A 3 19.92 -59.60 27.84
CA GLN A 3 19.91 -58.14 28.15
C GLN A 3 20.84 -57.28 27.28
N ARG A 4 21.65 -57.88 26.40
CA ARG A 4 22.56 -57.11 25.51
C ARG A 4 21.97 -56.79 24.13
N MET A 5 20.83 -57.39 23.76
CA MET A 5 20.19 -57.15 22.45
C MET A 5 19.11 -56.05 22.48
N SER A 6 18.63 -55.64 23.65
CA SER A 6 17.61 -54.59 23.79
C SER A 6 18.16 -53.17 23.57
N PHE A 7 19.45 -52.93 23.83
CA PHE A 7 20.06 -51.60 23.68
C PHE A 7 20.42 -51.24 22.23
N THR A 8 20.76 -52.21 21.39
CA THR A 8 21.13 -51.95 19.98
C THR A 8 19.93 -51.56 19.13
N ILE A 9 18.75 -52.15 19.39
CA ILE A 9 17.53 -51.85 18.64
C ILE A 9 17.01 -50.45 18.99
N SER A 10 17.05 -50.05 20.26
CA SER A 10 16.63 -48.70 20.68
C SER A 10 17.54 -47.59 20.15
N GLY A 11 18.86 -47.83 20.06
CA GLY A 11 19.82 -46.85 19.53
C GLY A 11 19.68 -46.65 18.02
N ILE A 12 19.44 -47.73 17.26
CA ILE A 12 19.18 -47.63 15.81
C ILE A 12 17.86 -46.92 15.54
N TYR A 13 16.82 -47.19 16.36
CA TYR A 13 15.54 -46.48 16.23
C TYR A 13 15.71 -44.97 16.51
N TYR A 14 16.43 -44.60 17.57
CA TYR A 14 16.66 -43.19 17.91
C TYR A 14 17.52 -42.46 16.87
N LEU A 15 18.57 -43.10 16.32
CA LEU A 15 19.36 -42.54 15.22
C LEU A 15 18.54 -42.45 13.92
N SER A 16 17.65 -43.39 13.65
CA SER A 16 16.76 -43.33 12.49
C SER A 16 15.69 -42.23 12.62
N VAL A 17 15.20 -41.99 13.83
CA VAL A 17 14.23 -40.92 14.13
C VAL A 17 14.93 -39.56 14.12
N LEU A 18 16.13 -39.43 14.69
CA LEU A 18 16.91 -38.20 14.57
C LEU A 18 17.35 -37.93 13.13
N ALA A 19 17.75 -38.96 12.37
CA ALA A 19 18.06 -38.81 10.94
C ALA A 19 16.80 -38.41 10.15
N LYS A 20 15.63 -38.99 10.44
CA LYS A 20 14.36 -38.60 9.79
C LYS A 20 13.90 -37.20 10.20
N ILE A 21 13.98 -36.82 11.48
CA ILE A 21 13.61 -35.47 11.94
C ILE A 21 14.57 -34.44 11.36
N LYS A 22 15.89 -34.72 11.31
CA LYS A 22 16.88 -33.82 10.72
C LYS A 22 16.75 -33.76 9.20
N LEU A 23 16.45 -34.88 8.52
CA LEU A 23 16.16 -34.89 7.08
C LEU A 23 14.84 -34.19 6.75
N ILE A 24 13.79 -34.32 7.56
CA ILE A 24 12.51 -33.62 7.33
C ILE A 24 12.66 -32.11 7.58
N TYR A 25 13.37 -31.70 8.64
CA TYR A 25 13.57 -30.27 8.91
C TYR A 25 14.53 -29.61 7.92
N ILE A 26 15.59 -30.32 7.50
CA ILE A 26 16.50 -29.84 6.45
C ILE A 26 15.77 -29.86 5.10
N ASP A 27 14.97 -30.87 4.78
CA ASP A 27 14.28 -30.94 3.48
C ASP A 27 13.17 -29.89 3.39
N GLU A 28 12.39 -29.61 4.44
CA GLU A 28 11.36 -28.56 4.38
C GLU A 28 11.98 -27.15 4.30
N GLU A 29 13.01 -26.83 5.10
CA GLU A 29 13.68 -25.51 5.04
C GLU A 29 14.53 -25.35 3.78
N VAL A 30 15.27 -26.39 3.34
CA VAL A 30 16.05 -26.36 2.10
C VAL A 30 15.13 -26.37 0.88
N ARG A 31 13.97 -27.03 0.93
CA ARG A 31 13.00 -26.99 -0.17
C ARG A 31 12.22 -25.68 -0.19
N ILE A 32 11.91 -25.05 0.95
CA ILE A 32 11.36 -23.68 1.00
C ILE A 32 12.40 -22.66 0.48
N LEU A 33 13.68 -22.85 0.80
CA LEU A 33 14.77 -22.02 0.27
C LEU A 33 15.03 -22.31 -1.23
N ALA A 34 15.02 -23.56 -1.67
CA ALA A 34 15.32 -23.94 -3.06
C ALA A 34 14.15 -23.76 -4.02
N SER A 35 12.90 -23.81 -3.55
CA SER A 35 11.72 -23.57 -4.39
C SER A 35 11.41 -22.08 -4.59
N GLY A 36 11.95 -21.20 -3.73
CA GLY A 36 11.77 -19.75 -3.83
C GLY A 36 12.97 -18.97 -4.37
N LEU A 37 14.20 -19.49 -4.28
CA LEU A 37 15.42 -18.76 -4.65
C LEU A 37 16.01 -19.28 -5.96
N ASN A 38 15.79 -18.52 -7.04
CA ASN A 38 16.60 -18.65 -8.24
C ASN A 38 17.99 -18.06 -7.94
N LEU A 39 18.92 -18.90 -7.48
CA LEU A 39 20.26 -18.51 -6.99
C LEU A 39 21.08 -17.67 -8.00
N GLY A 40 20.70 -17.69 -9.28
CA GLY A 40 21.29 -16.85 -10.33
C GLY A 40 20.96 -15.36 -10.25
N THR A 41 19.95 -14.93 -9.47
CA THR A 41 19.49 -13.53 -9.41
C THR A 41 19.74 -12.83 -8.08
N LEU A 42 20.44 -13.46 -7.13
CA LEU A 42 20.70 -12.85 -5.83
C LEU A 42 21.76 -11.76 -5.94
N THR A 43 21.46 -10.61 -5.36
CA THR A 43 22.41 -9.50 -5.27
C THR A 43 23.53 -9.83 -4.27
N GLU A 44 24.65 -9.14 -4.37
CA GLU A 44 25.79 -9.35 -3.47
C GLU A 44 25.46 -9.05 -2.00
N SER A 45 24.47 -8.17 -1.75
CA SER A 45 23.93 -7.91 -0.41
C SER A 45 23.18 -9.12 0.16
N ASP A 46 22.40 -9.82 -0.68
CA ASP A 46 21.64 -10.99 -0.24
C ASP A 46 22.60 -12.14 0.12
N LYS A 47 23.66 -12.34 -0.68
CA LYS A 47 24.69 -13.35 -0.42
C LYS A 47 25.37 -13.15 0.94
N ASN A 48 25.60 -11.91 1.35
CA ASN A 48 26.21 -11.59 2.63
C ASN A 48 25.27 -11.83 3.82
N GLN A 49 23.95 -11.73 3.64
CA GLN A 49 22.98 -12.11 4.69
C GLN A 49 22.90 -13.63 4.89
N PHE A 50 23.07 -14.43 3.84
CA PHE A 50 22.98 -15.90 3.94
C PHE A 50 24.33 -16.58 4.25
N LEU A 51 25.45 -15.86 4.19
CA LEU A 51 26.80 -16.39 4.48
C LEU A 51 26.91 -17.16 5.82
N PRO A 52 26.30 -16.72 6.94
CA PRO A 52 26.32 -17.45 8.21
C PRO A 52 25.60 -18.81 8.14
N LEU A 53 24.51 -18.90 7.36
CA LEU A 53 23.76 -20.14 7.15
C LEU A 53 24.58 -21.13 6.30
N PHE A 54 25.24 -20.65 5.25
CA PHE A 54 26.13 -21.49 4.43
C PHE A 54 27.35 -22.01 5.20
N ASN A 55 27.91 -21.19 6.10
CA ASN A 55 29.01 -21.63 6.96
C ASN A 55 28.58 -22.74 7.93
N ASN A 56 27.34 -22.69 8.43
CA ASN A 56 26.79 -23.76 9.27
C ASN A 56 26.56 -25.07 8.47
N VAL A 57 26.12 -24.97 7.22
CA VAL A 57 25.95 -26.15 6.33
C VAL A 57 27.31 -26.81 6.03
N ARG A 58 28.35 -26.02 5.71
CA ARG A 58 29.72 -26.55 5.52
C ARG A 58 30.29 -27.19 6.78
N MET A 59 29.97 -26.66 7.95
CA MET A 59 30.38 -27.26 9.21
C MET A 59 29.74 -28.63 9.43
N ILE A 60 28.48 -28.82 8.98
CA ILE A 60 27.79 -30.10 9.02
C ILE A 60 28.41 -31.10 8.04
N GLU A 61 28.79 -30.68 6.83
CA GLU A 61 29.51 -31.54 5.86
C GLU A 61 30.86 -32.02 6.41
N GLY A 62 31.62 -31.14 7.08
CA GLY A 62 32.88 -31.51 7.73
C GLY A 62 32.71 -32.55 8.83
N VAL A 63 31.64 -32.45 9.63
CA VAL A 63 31.31 -33.43 10.68
C VAL A 63 30.91 -34.78 10.08
N CYS A 64 30.15 -34.79 8.99
CA CYS A 64 29.79 -36.03 8.28
C CYS A 64 31.03 -36.76 7.74
N HIS A 65 32.02 -36.02 7.23
CA HIS A 65 33.24 -36.63 6.69
C HIS A 65 34.16 -37.20 7.79
N HIS A 66 34.20 -36.56 8.96
CA HIS A 66 34.90 -37.11 10.13
C HIS A 66 34.26 -38.40 10.66
N ILE A 67 32.94 -38.55 10.58
CA ILE A 67 32.23 -39.76 11.01
C ILE A 67 32.60 -40.98 10.14
N GLU A 68 32.89 -40.79 8.86
CA GLU A 68 33.35 -41.88 7.98
C GLU A 68 34.76 -42.37 8.32
N HIS A 69 35.66 -41.47 8.73
CA HIS A 69 37.01 -41.81 9.18
C HIS A 69 37.05 -42.49 10.55
N ILE A 70 36.02 -42.34 11.39
CA ILE A 70 35.94 -43.01 12.69
C ILE A 70 35.55 -44.49 12.53
N LYS A 71 34.86 -44.88 11.45
CA LYS A 71 34.48 -46.28 11.18
C LYS A 71 35.69 -47.19 10.90
N THR A 72 36.81 -46.64 10.45
CA THR A 72 38.02 -47.40 10.13
C THR A 72 38.90 -47.70 11.34
N TYR A 73 38.71 -47.00 12.46
CA TYR A 73 39.39 -47.29 13.72
C TYR A 73 38.44 -48.03 14.66
N ASN A 74 38.84 -49.22 15.12
CA ASN A 74 38.08 -50.07 16.05
C ASN A 74 38.06 -49.48 17.48
N ILE A 75 37.61 -48.23 17.59
CA ILE A 75 37.44 -47.53 18.86
C ILE A 75 36.13 -48.02 19.46
N ASN A 76 36.17 -48.44 20.72
CA ASN A 76 35.03 -48.93 21.47
C ASN A 76 33.90 -47.90 21.43
N THR A 77 32.86 -48.19 20.65
CA THR A 77 31.75 -47.28 20.30
C THR A 77 31.00 -46.73 21.51
N LYS A 78 31.12 -47.38 22.67
CA LYS A 78 30.55 -46.92 23.93
C LYS A 78 31.23 -45.66 24.50
N THR A 79 32.54 -45.51 24.33
CA THR A 79 33.28 -44.35 24.86
C THR A 79 33.06 -43.11 23.99
N ILE A 80 32.96 -43.30 22.67
CA ILE A 80 32.63 -42.22 21.72
C ILE A 80 31.21 -41.67 21.97
N HIS A 81 30.25 -42.55 22.25
CA HIS A 81 28.86 -42.13 22.49
C HIS A 81 28.70 -41.18 23.68
N VAL A 82 29.50 -41.35 24.75
CA VAL A 82 29.43 -40.52 25.96
C VAL A 82 30.11 -39.16 25.74
N ILE A 83 31.25 -39.14 25.05
CA ILE A 83 31.99 -37.89 24.78
C ILE A 83 31.20 -36.99 23.81
N PHE A 84 30.58 -37.56 22.78
CA PHE A 84 29.74 -36.78 21.87
C PHE A 84 28.39 -36.38 22.49
N SER A 85 27.81 -37.15 23.43
CA SER A 85 26.54 -36.73 24.05
C SER A 85 26.68 -35.53 24.98
N GLU A 86 27.81 -35.42 25.70
CA GLU A 86 28.03 -34.34 26.66
C GLU A 86 28.61 -33.08 26.00
N ALA A 87 29.60 -33.22 25.11
CA ALA A 87 30.17 -32.09 24.38
C ALA A 87 29.17 -31.41 23.42
N ASN A 88 28.24 -32.18 22.85
CA ASN A 88 27.22 -31.61 21.96
C ASN A 88 26.12 -30.86 22.71
N HIS A 89 25.83 -31.19 23.98
CA HIS A 89 24.74 -30.56 24.70
C HIS A 89 25.05 -29.09 25.06
N GLU A 90 26.28 -28.81 25.49
CA GLU A 90 26.70 -27.42 25.75
C GLU A 90 26.73 -26.58 24.47
N HIS A 91 27.29 -27.11 23.36
CA HIS A 91 27.27 -26.40 22.08
C HIS A 91 25.84 -26.11 21.58
N LEU A 92 24.89 -27.04 21.75
CA LEU A 92 23.50 -26.81 21.39
C LEU A 92 22.83 -25.73 22.24
N LYS A 93 23.18 -25.60 23.53
CA LYS A 93 22.70 -24.50 24.38
C LYS A 93 23.20 -23.14 23.86
N TYR A 94 24.47 -23.05 23.48
CA TYR A 94 25.03 -21.80 22.93
C TYR A 94 24.35 -21.41 21.61
N ILE A 95 24.11 -22.38 20.71
CA ILE A 95 23.39 -22.13 19.46
C ILE A 95 21.96 -21.66 19.74
N ALA A 96 21.23 -22.34 20.63
CA ALA A 96 19.88 -21.95 21.00
C ALA A 96 19.83 -20.53 21.61
N ALA A 97 20.77 -20.21 22.50
CA ALA A 97 20.89 -18.87 23.08
C ALA A 97 21.17 -17.80 22.01
N GLY A 98 22.06 -18.10 21.05
CA GLY A 98 22.33 -17.21 19.92
C GLY A 98 21.10 -16.97 19.03
N MET A 99 20.31 -18.01 18.75
CA MET A 99 19.06 -17.88 17.99
C MET A 99 18.02 -17.02 18.72
N VAL A 100 17.90 -17.18 20.04
CA VAL A 100 16.99 -16.36 20.86
C VAL A 100 17.44 -14.89 20.86
N GLN A 101 18.74 -14.62 21.04
CA GLN A 101 19.27 -13.26 20.98
C GLN A 101 19.07 -12.63 19.60
N HIS A 102 19.33 -13.37 18.53
CA HIS A 102 19.12 -12.89 17.17
C HIS A 102 17.65 -12.55 16.90
N ARG A 103 16.71 -13.40 17.35
CA ARG A 103 15.27 -13.11 17.26
C ARG A 103 14.90 -11.83 18.02
N GLN A 104 15.41 -11.67 19.25
CA GLN A 104 15.18 -10.46 20.04
C GLN A 104 15.72 -9.20 19.35
N GLN A 105 16.88 -9.29 18.70
CA GLN A 105 17.44 -8.19 17.91
C GLN A 105 16.56 -7.86 16.71
N GLN A 106 16.11 -8.86 15.95
CA GLN A 106 15.20 -8.65 14.82
C GLN A 106 13.87 -8.03 15.26
N GLU A 107 13.30 -8.48 16.38
CA GLU A 107 12.07 -7.90 16.93
C GLU A 107 12.28 -6.44 17.38
N ALA A 108 13.43 -6.12 18.00
CA ALA A 108 13.76 -4.76 18.39
C ALA A 108 13.95 -3.84 17.17
N GLU A 109 14.61 -4.33 16.12
CA GLU A 109 14.80 -3.58 14.88
C GLU A 109 13.47 -3.33 14.16
N LEU A 110 12.61 -4.34 14.05
CA LEU A 110 11.27 -4.20 13.47
C LEU A 110 10.42 -3.18 14.24
N LYS A 111 10.50 -3.19 15.59
CA LYS A 111 9.82 -2.18 16.43
C LYS A 111 10.37 -0.78 16.20
N SER A 112 11.68 -0.63 16.09
CA SER A 112 12.34 0.65 15.79
C SER A 112 11.90 1.20 14.44
N GLN A 113 11.92 0.36 13.39
CA GLN A 113 11.48 0.75 12.05
C GLN A 113 9.99 1.09 11.99
N ALA A 114 9.14 0.38 12.74
CA ALA A 114 7.72 0.69 12.82
C ALA A 114 7.47 2.05 13.49
N GLU A 115 8.24 2.36 14.53
CA GLU A 115 8.15 3.66 15.22
C GLU A 115 8.61 4.82 14.33
N GLU A 116 9.73 4.65 13.61
CA GLU A 116 10.21 5.66 12.66
C GLU A 116 9.18 5.96 11.56
N LYS A 117 8.55 4.91 11.01
CA LYS A 117 7.46 5.07 10.03
C LYS A 117 6.25 5.80 10.61
N ARG A 118 5.91 5.53 11.88
CA ARG A 118 4.83 6.22 12.58
C ARG A 118 5.11 7.72 12.72
N ILE A 119 6.32 8.07 13.16
CA ILE A 119 6.77 9.48 13.30
C ILE A 119 6.77 10.19 11.95
N LEU A 120 7.24 9.52 10.89
CA LEU A 120 7.26 10.07 9.54
C LEU A 120 5.83 10.36 9.02
N GLU A 121 4.90 9.43 9.21
CA GLU A 121 3.52 9.61 8.77
C GLU A 121 2.80 10.70 9.58
N GLU A 122 3.04 10.78 10.89
CA GLU A 122 2.53 11.88 11.71
C GLU A 122 3.05 13.24 11.22
N SER A 123 4.34 13.32 10.90
CA SER A 123 4.96 14.54 10.34
C SER A 123 4.34 14.95 9.00
N ARG A 124 4.00 13.97 8.15
CA ARG A 124 3.30 14.22 6.88
C ARG A 124 1.89 14.75 7.09
N LEU A 125 1.15 14.21 8.05
CA LEU A 125 -0.19 14.68 8.38
C LEU A 125 -0.19 16.10 8.94
N ARG A 126 0.77 16.43 9.82
CA ARG A 126 0.94 17.80 10.35
C ARG A 126 1.17 18.82 9.23
N ARG A 127 2.10 18.55 8.30
CA ARG A 127 2.34 19.44 7.13
C ARG A 127 1.08 19.65 6.28
N LYS A 128 0.32 18.58 5.99
CA LYS A 128 -0.95 18.68 5.25
C LYS A 128 -1.98 19.54 5.99
N GLN A 129 -2.01 19.49 7.32
CA GLN A 129 -2.92 20.31 8.11
C GLN A 129 -2.50 21.79 8.10
N GLU A 130 -1.21 22.06 8.28
CA GLU A 130 -0.65 23.41 8.21
C GLU A 130 -0.92 24.07 6.83
N GLU A 131 -0.73 23.32 5.74
CA GLU A 131 -1.05 23.78 4.38
C GLU A 131 -2.54 24.12 4.21
N LYS A 132 -3.45 23.31 4.76
CA LYS A 132 -4.89 23.58 4.72
C LYS A 132 -5.22 24.84 5.52
N GLU A 133 -4.65 25.00 6.71
CA GLU A 133 -4.84 26.19 7.54
C GLU A 133 -4.32 27.45 6.86
N GLN A 134 -3.18 27.37 6.17
CA GLN A 134 -2.63 28.46 5.38
C GLN A 134 -3.55 28.84 4.22
N ARG A 135 -4.06 27.86 3.46
CA ARG A 135 -5.05 28.12 2.38
C ARG A 135 -6.32 28.79 2.90
N ILE A 136 -6.81 28.38 4.06
CA ILE A 136 -7.99 29.00 4.70
C ILE A 136 -7.68 30.47 5.07
N LYS A 137 -6.49 30.75 5.62
CA LYS A 137 -6.07 32.13 5.93
C LYS A 137 -5.99 33.00 4.67
N GLU A 138 -5.40 32.48 3.59
CA GLU A 138 -5.31 33.20 2.31
C GLU A 138 -6.68 33.51 1.70
N ILE A 139 -7.62 32.55 1.73
CA ILE A 139 -8.99 32.77 1.24
C ILE A 139 -9.71 33.82 2.08
N LYS A 140 -9.57 33.77 3.42
CA LYS A 140 -10.16 34.78 4.32
C LYS A 140 -9.61 36.17 4.02
N GLU A 141 -8.31 36.31 3.78
CA GLU A 141 -7.70 37.59 3.46
C GLU A 141 -8.13 38.11 2.07
N ARG A 142 -8.20 37.23 1.06
CA ARG A 142 -8.75 37.59 -0.26
C ARG A 142 -10.20 38.08 -0.16
N ASN A 143 -11.02 37.39 0.62
CA ASN A 143 -12.42 37.78 0.82
C ASN A 143 -12.54 39.12 1.55
N LYS A 144 -11.69 39.36 2.56
CA LYS A 144 -11.62 40.65 3.28
C LYS A 144 -11.23 41.79 2.34
N ASN A 145 -10.20 41.59 1.50
CA ASN A 145 -9.76 42.57 0.51
C ASN A 145 -10.83 42.83 -0.54
N HIS A 146 -11.51 41.79 -1.02
CA HIS A 146 -12.62 41.91 -1.95
C HIS A 146 -13.78 42.72 -1.34
N LEU A 147 -14.15 42.44 -0.09
CA LEU A 147 -15.18 43.18 0.62
C LEU A 147 -14.78 44.65 0.81
N GLN A 148 -13.52 44.93 1.15
CA GLN A 148 -13.02 46.30 1.29
C GLN A 148 -13.08 47.07 -0.03
N MET A 149 -12.71 46.44 -1.15
CA MET A 149 -12.85 47.04 -2.49
C MET A 149 -14.31 47.39 -2.80
N MET A 150 -15.25 46.49 -2.49
CA MET A 150 -16.69 46.73 -2.68
C MET A 150 -17.21 47.89 -1.82
N LEU A 151 -16.69 48.06 -0.60
CA LEU A 151 -17.05 49.15 0.30
C LEU A 151 -16.48 50.50 -0.15
N ASN A 152 -15.24 50.53 -0.64
CA ASN A 152 -14.61 51.74 -1.16
C ASN A 152 -15.33 52.29 -2.39
N ASN A 153 -15.81 51.40 -3.28
CA ASN A 153 -16.58 51.80 -4.46
C ASN A 153 -17.92 52.48 -4.11
N LYS A 154 -18.53 52.16 -2.95
CA LYS A 154 -19.78 52.82 -2.51
C LYS A 154 -19.59 54.26 -2.04
N ARG A 155 -18.36 54.68 -1.69
CA ARG A 155 -18.07 56.04 -1.16
C ARG A 155 -17.81 57.08 -2.24
N ASN A 156 -17.60 56.66 -3.49
CA ASN A 156 -17.63 57.54 -4.65
C ASN A 156 -18.94 57.28 -5.39
N PRO A 157 -20.08 57.89 -4.98
CA PRO A 157 -21.25 57.93 -5.82
C PRO A 157 -20.83 58.64 -7.10
N ILE A 158 -20.60 57.85 -8.16
CA ILE A 158 -20.46 58.34 -9.53
C ILE A 158 -21.56 59.37 -9.70
N GLY A 159 -21.13 60.60 -10.02
CA GLY A 159 -21.85 61.84 -9.81
C GLY A 159 -23.36 61.69 -9.88
N SER A 160 -23.99 62.09 -8.78
CA SER A 160 -25.38 62.51 -8.65
C SER A 160 -25.87 63.24 -9.91
N SER A 161 -26.26 62.45 -10.90
CA SER A 161 -26.91 62.91 -12.12
C SER A 161 -28.36 62.46 -11.97
N ASN A 162 -29.22 63.46 -11.81
CA ASN A 162 -30.64 63.37 -11.47
C ASN A 162 -31.52 62.69 -12.55
N ASN A 163 -31.01 61.69 -13.30
CA ASN A 163 -31.72 61.05 -14.42
C ASN A 163 -32.13 59.59 -14.16
N LEU A 164 -32.16 59.14 -12.89
CA LEU A 164 -32.41 57.74 -12.52
C LEU A 164 -33.88 57.29 -12.66
N LEU A 165 -34.78 58.16 -13.10
CA LEU A 165 -36.17 57.81 -13.41
C LEU A 165 -36.39 57.36 -14.87
N GLU A 166 -35.38 57.43 -15.75
CA GLU A 166 -35.55 57.12 -17.18
C GLU A 166 -35.06 55.73 -17.62
N ILE A 167 -34.34 54.98 -16.77
CA ILE A 167 -33.69 53.72 -17.17
C ILE A 167 -34.52 52.46 -16.83
N PHE A 168 -35.58 52.60 -16.02
CA PHE A 168 -36.44 51.47 -15.62
C PHE A 168 -37.73 51.31 -16.40
N LEU A 169 -37.98 52.13 -17.43
CA LEU A 169 -38.92 51.72 -18.47
C LEU A 169 -38.17 50.73 -19.36
N PRO A 170 -38.55 49.44 -19.42
CA PRO A 170 -37.97 48.53 -20.38
C PRO A 170 -38.23 49.13 -21.75
N LYS A 171 -37.18 49.71 -22.36
CA LYS A 171 -37.19 50.14 -23.75
C LYS A 171 -37.70 48.92 -24.48
N GLN A 172 -38.91 49.01 -25.05
CA GLN A 172 -39.52 47.91 -25.78
C GLN A 172 -38.59 47.64 -26.94
N VAL A 173 -37.63 46.73 -26.73
CA VAL A 173 -36.73 46.30 -27.76
C VAL A 173 -37.67 45.65 -28.76
N PRO A 174 -37.77 46.19 -30.00
CA PRO A 174 -38.66 45.61 -31.00
C PRO A 174 -38.35 44.11 -31.01
N GLN A 175 -39.36 43.29 -30.73
CA GLN A 175 -39.17 41.85 -30.63
C GLN A 175 -38.58 41.40 -31.96
N SER A 176 -37.28 41.11 -31.98
CA SER A 176 -36.65 40.64 -33.20
C SER A 176 -37.31 39.32 -33.52
N HIS A 177 -37.94 39.26 -34.69
CA HIS A 177 -38.53 38.06 -35.23
C HIS A 177 -37.46 36.95 -35.21
N ARG A 178 -37.72 35.90 -34.42
CA ARG A 178 -36.81 34.77 -34.28
C ARG A 178 -37.32 33.64 -35.15
N LEU A 179 -36.53 33.32 -36.17
CA LEU A 179 -36.65 32.08 -36.94
C LEU A 179 -35.73 31.04 -36.31
N THR A 180 -36.26 29.86 -36.03
CA THR A 180 -35.51 28.73 -35.51
C THR A 180 -36.08 27.42 -36.08
N HIS A 181 -35.54 26.28 -35.69
CA HIS A 181 -35.97 24.97 -36.19
C HIS A 181 -36.18 24.02 -35.02
N CYS A 182 -37.19 23.14 -35.10
CA CYS A 182 -37.42 22.12 -34.10
C CYS A 182 -36.23 21.16 -34.02
N PHE A 183 -35.75 20.85 -32.82
CA PHE A 183 -34.61 19.94 -32.65
C PHE A 183 -34.94 18.50 -33.05
N ASP A 184 -36.21 18.10 -32.97
CA ASP A 184 -36.70 16.75 -33.24
C ASP A 184 -37.06 16.59 -34.72
N CYS A 185 -38.14 17.23 -35.17
CA CYS A 185 -38.65 17.08 -36.54
C CYS A 185 -38.03 18.02 -37.58
N LYS A 186 -37.12 18.91 -37.18
CA LYS A 186 -36.43 19.91 -38.03
C LYS A 186 -37.32 20.92 -38.76
N ARG A 187 -38.64 20.95 -38.49
CA ARG A 187 -39.56 21.98 -39.02
C ARG A 187 -39.15 23.38 -38.55
N GLU A 188 -39.24 24.36 -39.45
CA GLU A 188 -39.07 25.77 -39.14
C GLU A 188 -40.13 26.27 -38.14
N LEU A 189 -39.70 27.05 -37.16
CA LEU A 189 -40.53 27.66 -36.14
C LEU A 189 -40.34 29.18 -36.16
N ASP A 190 -41.44 29.89 -36.09
CA ASP A 190 -41.54 31.34 -36.13
C ASP A 190 -42.19 31.87 -34.86
N SER A 191 -41.49 32.78 -34.19
CA SER A 191 -42.00 33.48 -33.00
C SER A 191 -43.34 34.25 -33.17
N HIS A 192 -43.80 34.53 -34.40
CA HIS A 192 -45.11 35.14 -34.66
C HIS A 192 -46.25 34.12 -34.75
N HIS A 193 -45.97 32.91 -35.23
CA HIS A 193 -46.98 31.90 -35.52
C HIS A 193 -47.02 30.78 -34.47
N ASP A 194 -45.85 30.45 -33.91
CA ASP A 194 -45.71 29.35 -32.98
C ASP A 194 -45.79 29.81 -31.52
N ILE A 195 -46.41 28.98 -30.69
CA ILE A 195 -46.65 29.25 -29.28
C ILE A 195 -45.35 29.04 -28.48
N LYS A 196 -45.05 29.92 -27.52
CA LYS A 196 -43.93 29.73 -26.58
C LYS A 196 -44.34 28.80 -25.45
N CYS A 197 -43.50 27.82 -25.13
CA CYS A 197 -43.66 26.99 -23.94
C CYS A 197 -43.56 27.84 -22.67
N THR A 198 -44.53 27.73 -21.76
CA THR A 198 -44.57 28.50 -20.52
C THR A 198 -43.44 28.16 -19.55
N SER A 199 -42.92 26.93 -19.59
CA SER A 199 -41.87 26.45 -18.70
C SER A 199 -40.46 26.84 -19.17
N CYS A 200 -40.09 26.53 -20.42
CA CYS A 200 -38.73 26.77 -20.93
C CYS A 200 -38.58 28.02 -21.81
N ARG A 201 -39.69 28.67 -22.20
CA ARG A 201 -39.73 29.85 -23.09
C ARG A 201 -39.20 29.62 -24.51
N TRP A 202 -38.98 28.37 -24.92
CA TRP A 202 -38.70 28.01 -26.32
C TRP A 202 -40.00 27.91 -27.13
N LEU A 203 -39.91 27.96 -28.46
CA LEU A 203 -41.07 27.72 -29.32
C LEU A 203 -41.50 26.26 -29.26
N LEU A 204 -42.80 26.03 -29.10
CA LEU A 204 -43.44 24.72 -29.05
C LEU A 204 -43.76 24.27 -30.47
N CYS A 205 -43.15 23.17 -30.90
CA CYS A 205 -43.41 22.61 -32.22
C CYS A 205 -44.74 21.84 -32.24
N PRO A 206 -45.47 21.78 -33.38
CA PRO A 206 -46.63 20.90 -33.53
C PRO A 206 -46.37 19.40 -33.29
N CYS A 207 -45.11 18.94 -33.35
CA CYS A 207 -44.76 17.58 -32.93
C CYS A 207 -44.69 17.41 -31.40
N GLY A 208 -44.90 18.47 -30.63
CA GLY A 208 -44.85 18.48 -29.17
C GLY A 208 -43.48 18.82 -28.57
N ALA A 209 -42.42 18.91 -29.37
CA ALA A 209 -41.08 19.15 -28.86
C ALA A 209 -40.86 20.63 -28.44
N CYS A 210 -40.15 20.84 -27.33
CA CYS A 210 -39.65 22.15 -26.88
C CYS A 210 -38.35 21.99 -26.04
N GLY A 211 -37.83 23.07 -25.47
CA GLY A 211 -36.62 23.02 -24.63
C GLY A 211 -36.73 22.10 -23.39
N CYS A 212 -37.94 21.87 -22.88
CA CYS A 212 -38.15 20.93 -21.76
C CYS A 212 -37.85 19.47 -22.16
N THR A 213 -38.24 19.06 -23.37
CA THR A 213 -38.04 17.69 -23.86
C THR A 213 -36.60 17.46 -24.33
N TYR A 214 -35.89 18.51 -24.76
CA TYR A 214 -34.49 18.41 -25.18
C TYR A 214 -33.57 17.91 -24.05
N ASN A 215 -33.77 18.40 -22.82
CA ASN A 215 -32.95 18.04 -21.66
C ASN A 215 -33.19 16.62 -21.13
N LEU A 216 -34.22 15.91 -21.62
CA LEU A 216 -34.52 14.53 -21.20
C LEU A 216 -33.89 13.49 -22.12
N MET A 217 -33.29 13.90 -23.24
CA MET A 217 -32.68 13.01 -24.23
C MET A 217 -31.15 12.85 -24.07
N TYR A 218 -30.53 13.54 -23.10
CA TYR A 218 -29.10 13.50 -22.78
C TYR A 218 -28.91 13.34 -21.27
#